data_AF-A0A268EKN0-F1
#
_entry.id   AF-A0A268EKN0-F1
#
_cell.length_a   1.000
_cell.length_b   1.000
_cell.length_c   1.000
_cell.angle_alpha   90.00
_cell.angle_beta   90.00
_cell.angle_gamma   90.00
#
_symmetry.space_group_name_H-M   'P 1'
#
loop_
_entity.id
_entity.type
_entity.pdbx_description
1 polymer ?
#
loop_
_entity_poly.entity_id
_entity_poly.type
_entity_poly.pdbx_seq_one_letter_code
_entity_poly.pdbx_strand_id
1 'polypeptide(L)' 'MKIKAHSYWVWTAKAERQNPKYSKAGEPVWPHYRIEAPAEWLEQELICDSSDFPREGQADLFEYI' A
#
# COMPACT_ATOMS: atom_id res chain seq x y z
N MET A 1 -2.07 -17.04 5.04
CA MET A 1 -3.47 -16.56 4.88
C MET A 1 -3.51 -15.46 3.82
N LYS A 2 -4.63 -15.31 3.11
CA LYS A 2 -4.86 -14.16 2.22
C LYS A 2 -5.78 -13.17 2.91
N ILE A 3 -5.57 -11.88 2.65
CA ILE A 3 -6.39 -10.78 3.12
C ILE A 3 -6.98 -10.03 1.92
N LYS A 4 -8.22 -9.57 2.09
CA LYS A 4 -8.96 -8.86 1.07
C LYS A 4 -8.88 -7.36 1.32
N ALA A 5 -8.56 -6.59 0.28
CA ALA A 5 -8.62 -5.14 0.28
C ALA A 5 -10.07 -4.68 0.45
N HIS A 6 -10.25 -3.52 1.08
CA HIS A 6 -11.52 -2.82 1.11
C HIS A 6 -11.84 -2.23 -0.27
N SER A 7 -10.84 -1.61 -0.93
CA SER A 7 -10.93 -1.09 -2.30
C SER A 7 -9.99 -1.86 -3.23
N TYR A 8 -8.68 -1.60 -3.13
CA TYR A 8 -7.64 -2.37 -3.79
C TYR A 8 -6.28 -2.13 -3.14
N TRP A 9 -5.40 -3.11 -3.21
CA TRP A 9 -4.04 -3.02 -2.69
C TRP A 9 -3.16 -2.14 -3.59
N VAL A 10 -2.38 -1.25 -2.96
CA VAL A 10 -1.34 -0.44 -3.58
C VAL A 10 -0.01 -0.64 -2.86
N TRP A 11 1.10 -0.42 -3.57
CA TRP A 11 2.43 -0.48 -2.96
C TRP A 11 2.67 0.72 -2.03
N THR A 12 3.34 0.48 -0.91
CA THR A 12 3.78 1.55 -0.01
C THR A 12 5.15 2.11 -0.42
N ALA A 13 5.54 3.25 0.17
CA ALA A 13 6.91 3.77 0.05
C ALA A 13 7.99 2.80 0.58
N LYS A 14 7.62 1.84 1.44
CA LYS A 14 8.52 0.78 1.92
C LYS A 14 8.78 -0.24 0.81
N ALA A 15 7.75 -0.69 0.12
CA ALA A 15 7.89 -1.60 -1.02
C ALA A 15 8.68 -0.95 -2.16
N GLU A 16 8.47 0.33 -2.43
CA GLU A 16 9.27 1.07 -3.41
C GLU A 16 10.75 1.15 -3.04
N ARG A 17 11.08 1.43 -1.78
CA ARG A 17 12.49 1.42 -1.34
C ARG A 17 13.15 0.05 -1.47
N GLN A 18 12.41 -1.04 -1.29
CA GLN A 18 12.94 -2.40 -1.45
C GLN A 18 13.07 -2.82 -2.91
N ASN A 19 12.11 -2.45 -3.77
CA ASN A 19 12.10 -2.86 -5.16
C ASN A 19 11.46 -1.79 -6.08
N PRO A 20 12.14 -0.66 -6.32
CA PRO A 20 11.57 0.49 -7.03
C PRO A 20 11.29 0.19 -8.51
N LYS A 21 11.85 -0.90 -9.04
CA LYS A 21 11.65 -1.33 -10.42
C LYS A 21 10.25 -1.92 -10.64
N TYR A 22 9.66 -2.55 -9.62
CA TYR A 22 8.39 -3.29 -9.73
C TYR A 22 7.32 -2.83 -8.74
N SER A 23 7.70 -2.15 -7.66
CA SER A 23 6.82 -1.64 -6.63
C SER A 23 6.96 -0.12 -6.58
N LYS A 24 5.96 0.62 -7.06
CA LYS A 24 5.94 2.08 -7.02
C LYS A 24 4.89 2.55 -6.03
N ALA A 25 5.26 3.43 -5.12
CA ALA A 25 4.36 3.86 -4.05
C ALA A 25 3.07 4.46 -4.64
N GLY A 26 1.91 4.01 -4.17
CA GLY A 26 0.59 4.47 -4.62
C GLY A 26 0.10 3.81 -5.91
N GLU A 27 0.97 3.12 -6.65
CA GLU A 27 0.55 2.31 -7.78
C GLU A 27 -0.11 1.00 -7.30
N PRO A 28 -1.13 0.51 -8.02
CA PRO A 28 -1.74 -0.78 -7.73
C PRO A 28 -0.70 -1.90 -7.73
N VAL A 29 -0.88 -2.85 -6.82
CA VAL A 29 -0.12 -4.10 -6.86
C VAL A 29 -0.46 -4.91 -8.11
N TRP A 30 0.24 -6.01 -8.34
CA TRP A 30 -0.03 -6.87 -9.50
C TRP A 30 -1.52 -7.25 -9.61
N PRO A 31 -2.10 -7.30 -10.82
CA PRO A 31 -3.55 -7.44 -11.01
C PRO A 31 -4.18 -8.64 -10.27
N HIS A 32 -3.45 -9.75 -10.16
CA HIS A 32 -3.90 -10.96 -9.47
C HIS A 32 -3.88 -10.86 -7.95
N TYR A 33 -3.14 -9.89 -7.38
CA TYR A 33 -3.13 -9.57 -5.96
C TYR A 33 -3.88 -8.28 -5.63
N ARG A 34 -4.50 -7.63 -6.61
CA ARG A 34 -5.12 -6.31 -6.44
C ARG A 34 -6.23 -6.27 -5.39
N ILE A 35 -6.99 -7.36 -5.26
CA ILE A 35 -8.10 -7.47 -4.31
C ILE A 35 -7.75 -8.40 -3.16
N GLU A 36 -7.05 -9.51 -3.42
CA GLU A 36 -6.63 -10.46 -2.40
C GLU A 36 -5.11 -10.64 -2.44
N ALA A 37 -4.44 -10.29 -1.36
CA ALA A 37 -3.00 -10.39 -1.24
C ALA A 37 -2.61 -11.27 -0.03
N PRO A 38 -1.38 -11.78 0.04
CA PRO A 38 -0.88 -12.43 1.25
C PRO A 38 -0.95 -11.48 2.45
N ALA A 39 -1.47 -11.96 3.59
CA ALA A 39 -1.53 -11.16 4.83
C ALA A 39 -0.13 -10.66 5.25
N GLU A 40 0.89 -11.48 5.01
CA GLU A 40 2.28 -11.15 5.28
C GLU A 40 2.74 -9.84 4.62
N TRP A 41 2.24 -9.50 3.42
CA TRP A 41 2.62 -8.25 2.76
C TRP A 41 2.05 -7.03 3.47
N LEU A 42 0.86 -7.17 4.08
CA LEU A 42 0.27 -6.12 4.90
C LEU A 42 1.00 -6.02 6.24
N GLU A 43 1.30 -7.16 6.88
CA GLU A 43 2.06 -7.22 8.13
C GLU A 43 3.47 -6.63 7.98
N GLN A 44 4.11 -6.85 6.82
CA GLN A 44 5.38 -6.25 6.46
C GLN A 44 5.26 -4.80 5.95
N GLU A 45 4.06 -4.22 5.91
CA GLU A 45 3.78 -2.87 5.43
C GLU A 45 4.28 -2.63 3.98
N LEU A 46 4.32 -3.69 3.16
CA LEU A 46 4.67 -3.58 1.74
C LEU A 46 3.50 -3.08 0.91
N ILE A 47 2.28 -3.39 1.35
CA ILE A 47 1.03 -2.97 0.71
C ILE A 47 0.13 -2.28 1.73
N CYS A 48 -0.76 -1.43 1.25
CA CYS A 48 -1.85 -0.87 2.03
C CYS A 48 -3.09 -0.73 1.12
N ASP A 49 -4.26 -0.53 1.71
CA ASP A 49 -5.44 -0.24 0.90
C ASP A 49 -5.27 1.13 0.24
N SER A 50 -5.67 1.24 -1.02
CA SER A 50 -5.76 2.49 -1.76
C SER A 50 -6.51 3.61 -1.04
N SER A 51 -7.49 3.28 -0.18
CA SER A 51 -8.22 4.27 0.63
C SER A 51 -7.36 4.85 1.75
N ASP A 52 -6.39 4.08 2.23
CA ASP A 52 -5.49 4.45 3.33
C ASP A 52 -4.12 4.94 2.84
N PHE A 53 -3.83 4.84 1.54
CA PHE A 53 -2.57 5.30 0.99
C PHE A 53 -2.49 6.84 1.05
N PRO A 54 -1.50 7.42 1.75
CA PRO A 54 -1.37 8.86 1.86
C PRO A 54 -1.05 9.43 0.48
N ARG A 55 -2.00 10.20 -0.09
CA ARG A 55 -1.72 10.96 -1.30
C ARG A 55 -0.69 12.02 -0.92
N GLU A 56 0.48 11.98 -1.56
CA GLU A 56 1.50 13.03 -1.43
C GLU A 56 0.81 14.39 -1.63
N GLY A 57 0.63 15.13 -0.53
CA GLY A 57 -0.20 16.34 -0.47
C GLY A 57 -1.15 16.44 0.74
N GLN A 58 -1.49 15.33 1.39
CA GLN A 58 -1.96 15.37 2.79
C GLN A 58 -0.74 15.17 3.70
N ALA A 59 -0.10 16.28 4.05
CA ALA A 59 0.47 16.36 5.39
C ALA A 59 -0.73 16.20 6.33
N ASP A 60 -0.76 15.11 7.11
CA ASP A 60 -1.71 14.96 8.19
C ASP A 60 -1.74 16.26 9.00
N LEU A 61 -2.87 16.97 8.93
CA LEU A 61 -3.19 18.16 9.72
C LEU A 61 -3.42 17.77 11.20
N PHE A 62 -2.63 16.84 11.72
CA PHE A 62 -2.71 16.32 13.08
C PHE A 62 -1.39 16.48 13.85
N GLU A 63 -0.46 17.29 13.36
CA GLU A 63 0.74 17.70 14.11
C GLU A 63 0.52 19.01 14.91
N TYR A 64 -0.71 19.28 15.36
CA TYR A 64 -1.02 20.48 16.17
C TYR A 64 -2.08 20.21 17.25
N ILE A 65 -1.78 19.36 18.23
CA ILE A 65 -2.33 19.47 19.60
C ILE A 65 -1.22 19.19 20.61
#